data_AF-A0A0L0S0I5-F1
#
_entry.id   AF-A0A0L0S0I5-F1
#
_cell.length_a   1.000
_cell.length_b   1.000
_cell.length_c   1.000
_cell.angle_alpha   90.00
_cell.angle_beta   90.00
_cell.angle_gamma   90.00
#
_symmetry.space_group_name_H-M   'P 1'
#
loop_
_entity.id
_entity.type
_entity.pdbx_description
1 polymer ?
#
loop_
_entity_poly.entity_id
_entity_poly.type
_entity_poly.pdbx_seq_one_letter_code
_entity_poly.pdbx_strand_id
1 'polypeptide(L)'
;MPPISKVTSGNSSSAAMNWHDKDEKSKKKGLHATVYLTNGDTYTGEWHNNLRHGRGVQVYKKRSQVYEGQWINDRRGGFGTLSVPSHSAGSPVRSDPEPGTARDALRTNHPKPHLQLNEAAGLHGPLVKIYAGDWQDDERHGVGTAYYPDGARYEGQWVGGMRCGWGTMHYADGARYDGEWRQDKRHGQGILLLANHDRFEGIFVNDMKEGPGKFFYKQRHQVYEGEWSADMPKCGTIRDIEPRGNAGRAAGPAPSGNKCRLPTLELADPDDVLATRRQEIMQERIERLLLAADHPAGGIGTALADEGDGYYRPGATH
;
A
#
# COMPACT_ATOMS: atom_id res chain seq x y z
N MET A 1 49.61 26.54 -77.59
CA MET A 1 48.31 26.38 -76.91
C MET A 1 48.31 25.07 -76.12
N PRO A 2 48.11 25.10 -74.80
CA PRO A 2 47.57 23.95 -74.06
C PRO A 2 46.06 24.16 -73.79
N PRO A 3 45.22 23.11 -73.70
CA PRO A 3 43.83 23.28 -73.33
C PRO A 3 43.68 23.37 -71.80
N ILE A 4 42.76 24.24 -71.42
CA ILE A 4 42.39 24.69 -70.09
C ILE A 4 41.78 23.54 -69.27
N SER A 5 42.32 23.26 -68.10
CA SER A 5 41.72 22.39 -67.09
C SER A 5 40.46 23.04 -66.53
N LYS A 6 39.28 22.47 -66.81
CA LYS A 6 38.04 22.83 -66.13
C LYS A 6 38.10 22.32 -64.69
N VAL A 7 38.19 23.25 -63.75
CA VAL A 7 37.87 23.03 -62.34
C VAL A 7 36.37 22.73 -62.26
N THR A 8 36.00 21.46 -62.09
CA THR A 8 34.66 21.10 -61.64
C THR A 8 34.59 21.33 -60.15
N SER A 9 33.96 22.44 -59.78
CA SER A 9 33.44 22.66 -58.44
C SER A 9 32.56 21.48 -58.05
N GLY A 10 33.01 20.73 -57.03
CA GLY A 10 32.21 19.72 -56.37
C GLY A 10 30.99 20.39 -55.74
N ASN A 11 29.92 20.44 -56.52
CA ASN A 11 28.61 20.89 -56.10
C ASN A 11 28.21 19.99 -54.92
N SER A 12 28.09 20.56 -53.73
CA SER A 12 27.58 19.89 -52.54
C SER A 12 26.14 19.47 -52.82
N SER A 13 25.97 18.26 -53.35
CA SER A 13 24.66 17.65 -53.50
C SER A 13 24.10 17.45 -52.10
N SER A 14 23.21 18.35 -51.69
CA SER A 14 22.16 18.05 -50.73
C SER A 14 21.43 16.83 -51.26
N ALA A 15 21.86 15.63 -50.86
CA ALA A 15 21.15 14.40 -51.13
C ALA A 15 19.77 14.57 -50.48
N ALA A 16 18.73 14.69 -51.31
CA ALA A 16 17.37 14.81 -50.83
C ALA A 16 17.10 13.61 -49.92
N MET A 17 16.91 13.86 -48.63
CA MET A 17 16.70 12.81 -47.64
C MET A 17 15.57 11.88 -48.09
N ASN A 18 15.86 10.59 -48.09
CA ASN A 18 14.91 9.55 -48.44
C ASN A 18 13.74 9.61 -47.44
N TRP A 19 12.54 9.21 -47.86
CA TRP A 19 11.35 9.25 -47.02
C TRP A 19 11.54 8.44 -45.73
N HIS A 20 12.34 7.36 -45.76
CA HIS A 20 12.75 6.60 -44.58
C HIS A 20 13.53 7.44 -43.55
N ASP A 21 14.50 8.24 -43.99
CA ASP A 21 15.29 9.10 -43.09
C ASP A 21 14.41 10.19 -42.48
N LYS A 22 13.44 10.70 -43.25
CA LYS A 22 12.47 11.68 -42.78
C LYS A 22 11.52 11.07 -41.75
N ASP A 23 11.03 9.86 -41.99
CA ASP A 23 10.21 9.11 -41.05
C ASP A 23 10.97 8.85 -39.74
N GLU A 24 12.22 8.39 -39.81
CA GLU A 24 13.02 8.12 -38.63
C GLU A 24 13.27 9.39 -37.79
N LYS A 25 13.52 10.53 -38.45
CA LYS A 25 13.70 11.83 -37.79
C LYS A 25 12.42 12.42 -37.24
N SER A 26 11.26 12.01 -37.75
CA SER A 26 9.95 12.47 -37.28
C SER A 26 9.54 11.84 -35.94
N LYS A 27 10.18 10.73 -35.56
CA LYS A 27 9.90 10.02 -34.30
C LYS A 27 10.23 10.93 -33.12
N LYS A 28 9.27 11.10 -32.20
CA LYS A 28 9.47 11.81 -30.93
C LYS A 28 10.55 11.10 -30.12
N LYS A 29 11.63 11.81 -29.88
CA LYS A 29 12.78 11.40 -29.07
C LYS A 29 13.18 12.57 -28.15
N GLY A 30 13.64 12.26 -26.94
CA GLY A 30 14.12 13.23 -25.96
C GLY A 30 12.99 13.93 -25.19
N LEU A 31 13.32 15.04 -24.52
CA LEU A 31 12.35 15.83 -23.76
C LEU A 31 11.45 16.61 -24.71
N HIS A 32 10.13 16.45 -24.57
CA HIS A 32 9.13 17.25 -25.30
C HIS A 32 8.34 18.13 -24.35
N ALA A 33 7.79 19.21 -24.91
CA ALA A 33 6.75 19.99 -24.25
C ALA A 33 5.47 19.16 -24.06
N THR A 34 4.44 19.75 -23.46
CA THR A 34 3.16 19.09 -23.20
C THR A 34 2.52 18.61 -24.49
N VAL A 35 2.26 17.30 -24.57
CA VAL A 35 1.48 16.65 -25.62
C VAL A 35 0.05 16.51 -25.13
N TYR A 36 -0.90 17.02 -25.92
CA TYR A 36 -2.33 16.91 -25.66
C TYR A 36 -2.90 15.73 -26.45
N LEU A 37 -3.55 14.79 -25.75
CA LEU A 37 -4.21 13.65 -26.37
C LEU A 37 -5.66 13.99 -26.72
N THR A 38 -6.24 13.26 -27.66
CA THR A 38 -7.63 13.47 -28.14
C THR A 38 -8.68 13.28 -27.05
N ASN A 39 -8.38 12.45 -26.05
CA ASN A 39 -9.24 12.21 -24.89
C ASN A 39 -9.16 13.34 -23.83
N GLY A 40 -8.33 14.36 -24.07
CA GLY A 40 -8.09 15.48 -23.17
C GLY A 40 -7.04 15.22 -22.10
N ASP A 41 -6.41 14.05 -22.10
CA ASP A 41 -5.26 13.76 -21.24
C ASP A 41 -4.04 14.54 -21.72
N THR A 42 -3.12 14.81 -20.81
CA THR A 42 -1.86 15.50 -21.14
C THR A 42 -0.67 14.71 -20.65
N TYR A 43 0.41 14.77 -21.42
CA TYR A 43 1.70 14.21 -21.05
C TYR A 43 2.81 15.24 -21.23
N THR A 44 3.64 15.41 -20.23
CA THR A 44 4.84 16.26 -20.29
C THR A 44 6.02 15.44 -19.81
N GLY A 45 7.01 15.20 -20.67
CA GLY A 45 8.13 14.35 -20.31
C GLY A 45 8.98 13.90 -21.48
N GLU A 46 9.80 12.91 -21.20
CA GLU A 46 10.70 12.28 -22.15
C GLU A 46 9.95 11.30 -23.08
N TRP A 47 10.44 11.19 -24.31
CA TRP A 47 9.92 10.32 -25.35
C TRP A 47 11.05 9.49 -25.97
N HIS A 48 10.76 8.25 -26.33
CA HIS A 48 11.66 7.40 -27.09
C HIS A 48 10.86 6.62 -28.14
N ASN A 49 11.20 6.81 -29.42
CA ASN A 49 10.55 6.14 -30.55
C ASN A 49 9.02 6.28 -30.54
N ASN A 50 8.50 7.50 -30.34
CA ASN A 50 7.07 7.82 -30.23
C ASN A 50 6.35 7.23 -29.00
N LEU A 51 7.06 6.58 -28.07
CA LEU A 51 6.51 6.10 -26.81
C LEU A 51 6.97 6.99 -25.67
N ARG A 52 6.13 7.16 -24.64
CA ARG A 52 6.55 7.78 -23.36
C ARG A 52 7.63 6.91 -22.74
N HIS A 53 8.73 7.54 -22.36
CA HIS A 53 9.89 6.84 -21.82
C HIS A 53 10.67 7.80 -20.91
N GLY A 54 11.41 7.31 -19.92
CA GLY A 54 12.16 8.19 -19.02
C GLY A 54 11.25 8.88 -18.01
N ARG A 55 11.56 10.11 -17.57
CA ARG A 55 10.72 10.81 -16.58
C ARG A 55 9.62 11.61 -17.26
N GLY A 56 8.43 11.58 -16.66
CA GLY A 56 7.32 12.39 -17.15
C GLY A 56 6.12 12.43 -16.22
N VAL A 57 5.26 13.40 -16.50
CA VAL A 57 4.00 13.61 -15.82
C VAL A 57 2.86 13.37 -16.79
N GLN A 58 1.93 12.51 -16.39
CA GLN A 58 0.69 12.26 -17.09
C GLN A 58 -0.48 12.75 -16.24
N VAL A 59 -1.33 13.55 -16.86
CA VAL A 59 -2.61 13.95 -16.29
C VAL A 59 -3.73 13.24 -17.02
N TYR A 60 -4.54 12.50 -16.27
CA TYR A 60 -5.73 11.81 -16.76
C TYR A 60 -6.96 12.67 -16.47
N LYS A 61 -7.54 13.25 -17.52
CA LYS A 61 -8.64 14.22 -17.39
C LYS A 61 -9.93 13.56 -16.89
N LYS A 62 -10.28 12.38 -17.41
CA LYS A 62 -11.52 11.68 -17.04
C LYS A 62 -11.51 11.15 -15.60
N ARG A 63 -10.36 10.66 -15.15
CA ARG A 63 -10.21 10.04 -13.82
C ARG A 63 -9.76 11.03 -12.74
N SER A 64 -9.45 12.27 -13.12
CA SER A 64 -8.85 13.25 -12.21
C SER A 64 -7.65 12.66 -11.48
N GLN A 65 -6.73 12.05 -12.23
CA GLN A 65 -5.53 11.42 -11.68
C GLN A 65 -4.29 12.05 -12.29
N VAL A 66 -3.24 12.18 -11.48
CA VAL A 66 -1.93 12.64 -11.92
C VAL A 66 -0.90 11.58 -11.56
N TYR A 67 -0.17 11.11 -12.55
CA TYR A 67 1.00 10.27 -12.34
C TYR A 67 2.25 11.07 -12.67
N GLU A 68 3.19 11.09 -11.74
CA GLU A 68 4.53 11.65 -11.91
C GLU A 68 5.55 10.55 -11.62
N GLY A 69 6.36 10.21 -12.61
CA GLY A 69 7.34 9.15 -12.40
C GLY A 69 8.07 8.72 -13.65
N GLN A 70 8.67 7.53 -13.55
CA GLN A 70 9.34 6.88 -14.65
C GLN A 70 8.33 6.17 -15.58
N TRP A 71 8.68 6.15 -16.88
CA TRP A 71 7.93 5.58 -17.99
C TRP A 71 8.85 4.66 -18.79
N ILE A 72 8.33 3.51 -19.18
CA ILE A 72 9.02 2.52 -20.01
C ILE A 72 8.05 2.09 -21.10
N ASN A 73 8.29 2.53 -22.33
CA ASN A 73 7.52 2.12 -23.52
C ASN A 73 6.00 2.29 -23.34
N ASP A 74 5.58 3.52 -23.02
CA ASP A 74 4.19 3.90 -22.74
C ASP A 74 3.55 3.33 -21.48
N ARG A 75 4.27 2.54 -20.68
CA ARG A 75 3.80 2.04 -19.39
C ARG A 75 4.50 2.74 -18.25
N ARG A 76 3.83 2.87 -17.10
CA ARG A 76 4.49 3.22 -15.84
C ARG A 76 5.46 2.11 -15.47
N GLY A 77 6.69 2.48 -15.17
CA GLY A 77 7.74 1.56 -14.76
C GLY A 77 8.76 2.28 -13.90
N GLY A 78 9.38 1.57 -12.96
CA GLY A 78 10.29 2.17 -11.98
C GLY A 78 9.55 3.03 -10.95
N PHE A 79 10.23 3.99 -10.34
CA PHE A 79 9.62 4.78 -9.26
C PHE A 79 8.65 5.85 -9.77
N GLY A 80 7.48 5.96 -9.13
CA GLY A 80 6.47 6.95 -9.46
C GLY A 80 5.45 7.22 -8.36
N THR A 81 4.85 8.40 -8.40
CA THR A 81 3.79 8.85 -7.50
C THR A 81 2.49 9.02 -8.28
N LEU A 82 1.40 8.43 -7.78
CA LEU A 82 0.05 8.60 -8.28
C LEU A 82 -0.77 9.41 -7.27
N SER A 83 -1.44 10.46 -7.74
CA SER A 83 -2.18 11.42 -6.92
C SER A 83 -3.56 11.73 -7.50
N VAL A 84 -4.48 12.16 -6.64
CA VAL A 84 -5.85 12.62 -6.97
C VAL A 84 -6.13 13.98 -6.33
N PRO A 85 -7.06 14.81 -6.85
CA PRO A 85 -7.48 16.05 -6.20
C PRO A 85 -8.09 15.83 -4.82
N SER A 86 -7.76 16.69 -3.86
CA SER A 86 -8.23 16.60 -2.47
C SER A 86 -9.75 16.65 -2.32
N HIS A 87 -10.51 17.23 -3.26
CA HIS A 87 -11.99 17.24 -3.18
C HIS A 87 -12.62 15.86 -3.43
N SER A 88 -11.83 14.88 -3.85
CA SER A 88 -12.25 13.49 -4.07
C SER A 88 -11.75 12.52 -3.00
N ALA A 89 -10.88 12.97 -2.09
CA ALA A 89 -10.52 12.26 -0.87
C ALA A 89 -11.37 12.87 0.26
N GLY A 90 -12.21 12.08 0.92
CA GLY A 90 -13.15 12.57 1.93
C GLY A 90 -12.50 13.60 2.87
N SER A 91 -13.13 14.77 2.99
CA SER A 91 -12.64 15.88 3.80
C SER A 91 -12.23 15.41 5.19
N PRO A 92 -10.99 15.71 5.67
CA PRO A 92 -10.72 15.68 7.08
C PRO A 92 -11.56 16.78 7.74
N VAL A 93 -12.24 16.43 8.83
CA VAL A 93 -12.93 17.39 9.71
C VAL A 93 -11.95 18.51 10.03
N ARG A 94 -12.27 19.73 9.59
CA ARG A 94 -11.51 20.93 9.94
C ARG A 94 -11.59 21.11 11.46
N SER A 95 -10.46 20.95 12.15
CA SER A 95 -10.25 21.62 13.43
C SER A 95 -10.07 23.10 13.12
N ASP A 96 -11.05 23.92 13.49
CA ASP A 96 -10.99 25.37 13.35
C ASP A 96 -9.75 25.93 14.09
N PRO A 97 -8.96 26.82 13.48
CA PRO A 97 -7.92 27.54 14.20
C PRO A 97 -8.53 28.65 15.06
N GLU A 98 -8.22 28.61 16.35
CA GLU A 98 -8.53 29.64 17.34
C GLU A 98 -8.12 31.06 16.87
N PRO A 99 -8.92 32.10 17.13
CA PRO A 99 -8.66 33.43 16.64
C PRO A 99 -7.69 34.17 17.58
N GLY A 100 -6.47 34.44 17.09
CA GLY A 100 -5.67 35.52 17.62
C GLY A 100 -4.17 35.27 17.65
N THR A 101 -3.44 35.79 16.67
CA THR A 101 -2.35 36.76 16.91
C THR A 101 -1.79 37.31 15.60
N ALA A 102 -1.78 38.65 15.55
CA ALA A 102 -0.92 39.59 14.81
C ALA A 102 -0.12 39.08 13.59
N ARG A 103 -0.32 39.68 12.40
CA ARG A 103 0.45 40.86 11.95
C ARG A 103 1.96 40.69 12.17
N ASP A 104 2.66 40.11 11.19
CA ASP A 104 3.89 40.66 10.58
C ASP A 104 4.59 39.58 9.76
N ALA A 105 4.67 39.78 8.45
CA ALA A 105 5.79 39.37 7.59
C ALA A 105 5.48 39.72 6.12
N LEU A 106 5.61 41.00 5.78
CA LEU A 106 5.98 41.38 4.43
C LEU A 106 7.49 41.11 4.25
N ARG A 107 7.84 40.59 3.07
CA ARG A 107 9.17 40.68 2.41
C ARG A 107 10.18 39.55 2.70
N THR A 108 10.12 38.50 1.90
CA THR A 108 11.32 38.01 1.19
C THR A 108 10.94 37.65 -0.25
N ASN A 109 11.53 38.37 -1.21
CA ASN A 109 11.57 37.95 -2.61
C ASN A 109 12.62 36.83 -2.70
N HIS A 110 12.18 35.59 -2.85
CA HIS A 110 12.98 34.49 -3.39
C HIS A 110 12.24 33.93 -4.60
N PRO A 111 12.92 33.69 -5.73
CA PRO A 111 12.27 33.18 -6.93
C PRO A 111 11.82 31.74 -6.68
N LYS A 112 10.53 31.45 -6.86
CA LYS A 112 9.99 30.09 -6.90
C LYS A 112 10.49 29.40 -8.19
N PRO A 113 11.23 28.28 -8.14
CA PRO A 113 11.39 27.40 -9.27
C PRO A 113 10.58 26.13 -8.98
N HIS A 114 9.26 26.24 -9.08
CA HIS A 114 8.46 25.07 -9.40
C HIS A 114 7.39 25.55 -10.36
N LEU A 115 7.51 25.12 -11.61
CA LEU A 115 6.39 25.20 -12.54
C LEU A 115 5.20 24.55 -11.81
N GLN A 116 4.16 25.35 -11.64
CA GLN A 116 2.88 24.97 -11.08
C GLN A 116 2.22 23.92 -11.99
N LEU A 117 2.51 22.64 -11.73
CA LEU A 117 1.93 21.46 -12.39
C LEU A 117 0.39 21.41 -12.32
N ASN A 118 -0.20 22.19 -11.42
CA ASN A 118 -1.64 22.39 -11.21
C ASN A 118 -2.30 23.29 -12.28
N GLU A 119 -1.61 24.33 -12.79
CA GLU A 119 -2.24 25.35 -13.65
C GLU A 119 -2.40 24.90 -15.12
N ALA A 120 -1.51 24.03 -15.62
CA ALA A 120 -1.53 23.57 -17.02
C ALA A 120 -2.59 22.48 -17.33
N ALA A 121 -3.24 21.95 -16.29
CA ALA A 121 -4.10 20.76 -16.37
C ALA A 121 -5.58 21.02 -16.01
N GLY A 122 -5.92 22.22 -15.54
CA GLY A 122 -7.29 22.54 -15.09
C GLY A 122 -7.76 21.77 -13.85
N LEU A 123 -6.84 21.11 -13.12
CA LEU A 123 -7.13 20.43 -11.86
C LEU A 123 -7.05 21.44 -10.72
N HIS A 124 -8.19 21.98 -10.31
CA HIS A 124 -8.29 22.94 -9.21
C HIS A 124 -8.30 22.23 -7.84
N GLY A 125 -7.21 22.36 -7.08
CA GLY A 125 -7.12 21.93 -5.68
C GLY A 125 -5.76 21.28 -5.33
N PRO A 126 -5.45 21.12 -4.04
CA PRO A 126 -4.26 20.38 -3.63
C PRO A 126 -4.39 18.91 -4.05
N LEU A 127 -3.29 18.31 -4.53
CA LEU A 127 -3.23 16.89 -4.85
C LEU A 127 -2.89 16.08 -3.59
N VAL A 128 -3.56 14.94 -3.43
CA VAL A 128 -3.30 13.95 -2.38
C VAL A 128 -2.72 12.70 -3.04
N LYS A 129 -1.61 12.21 -2.51
CA LYS A 129 -0.97 10.98 -2.98
C LYS A 129 -1.86 9.79 -2.62
N ILE A 130 -2.07 8.88 -3.55
CA ILE A 130 -2.74 7.59 -3.31
C ILE A 130 -1.75 6.42 -3.40
N TYR A 131 -0.64 6.60 -4.11
CA TYR A 131 0.47 5.65 -4.12
C TYR A 131 1.80 6.36 -4.42
N ALA A 132 2.87 5.92 -3.77
CA ALA A 132 4.24 6.29 -4.11
C ALA A 132 5.13 5.06 -3.95
N GLY A 133 5.81 4.64 -5.01
CA GLY A 133 6.61 3.43 -4.98
C GLY A 133 7.00 2.95 -6.36
N ASP A 134 7.45 1.71 -6.44
CA ASP A 134 7.83 1.11 -7.70
C ASP A 134 6.60 0.68 -8.51
N TRP A 135 6.78 0.72 -9.82
CA TRP A 135 5.82 0.33 -10.84
C TRP A 135 6.48 -0.64 -11.81
N GLN A 136 5.71 -1.59 -12.32
CA GLN A 136 6.09 -2.45 -13.42
C GLN A 136 4.87 -2.70 -14.28
N ASP A 137 4.97 -2.42 -15.58
CA ASP A 137 3.89 -2.67 -16.54
C ASP A 137 2.53 -2.09 -16.13
N ASP A 138 2.52 -0.82 -15.69
CA ASP A 138 1.33 -0.12 -15.17
C ASP A 138 0.76 -0.64 -13.84
N GLU A 139 1.37 -1.64 -13.23
CA GLU A 139 0.97 -2.19 -11.93
C GLU A 139 1.92 -1.76 -10.82
N ARG A 140 1.39 -1.67 -9.58
CA ARG A 140 2.23 -1.46 -8.40
C ARG A 140 3.11 -2.69 -8.22
N HIS A 141 4.40 -2.46 -8.02
CA HIS A 141 5.40 -3.51 -7.86
C HIS A 141 6.45 -3.07 -6.83
N GLY A 142 7.34 -3.97 -6.43
CA GLY A 142 8.51 -3.63 -5.62
C GLY A 142 8.13 -3.09 -4.26
N VAL A 143 8.74 -1.99 -3.83
CA VAL A 143 8.43 -1.35 -2.54
C VAL A 143 7.60 -0.10 -2.79
N GLY A 144 6.55 0.08 -1.99
CA GLY A 144 5.70 1.25 -2.12
C GLY A 144 4.78 1.51 -0.93
N THR A 145 4.31 2.74 -0.88
CA THR A 145 3.33 3.22 0.10
C THR A 145 2.01 3.51 -0.60
N ALA A 146 0.94 2.86 -0.18
CA ALA A 146 -0.43 3.20 -0.58
C ALA A 146 -1.11 4.01 0.52
N TYR A 147 -1.86 5.03 0.10
CA TYR A 147 -2.68 5.86 0.97
C TYR A 147 -4.14 5.66 0.58
N TYR A 148 -4.96 5.33 1.56
CA TYR A 148 -6.36 5.03 1.36
C TYR A 148 -7.25 6.23 1.73
N PRO A 149 -8.44 6.37 1.11
CA PRO A 149 -9.33 7.51 1.37
C PRO A 149 -9.82 7.63 2.82
N ASP A 150 -9.83 6.53 3.57
CA ASP A 150 -10.20 6.47 4.98
C ASP A 150 -9.07 6.93 5.93
N GLY A 151 -7.89 7.25 5.39
CA GLY A 151 -6.70 7.62 6.15
C GLY A 151 -5.80 6.42 6.51
N ALA A 152 -6.18 5.20 6.16
CA ALA A 152 -5.29 4.06 6.29
C ALA A 152 -4.08 4.22 5.36
N ARG A 153 -2.95 3.59 5.73
CA ARG A 153 -1.77 3.51 4.88
C ARG A 153 -1.11 2.15 4.95
N TYR A 154 -0.66 1.66 3.81
CA TYR A 154 0.17 0.47 3.72
C TYR A 154 1.56 0.84 3.23
N GLU A 155 2.59 0.31 3.89
CA GLU A 155 4.00 0.45 3.53
C GLU A 155 4.59 -0.95 3.42
N GLY A 156 5.02 -1.37 2.23
CA GLY A 156 5.55 -2.72 2.07
C GLY A 156 5.77 -3.12 0.64
N GLN A 157 5.83 -4.44 0.42
CA GLN A 157 6.08 -5.01 -0.89
C GLN A 157 4.80 -5.19 -1.70
N TRP A 158 4.93 -5.05 -3.02
CA TRP A 158 3.86 -5.15 -3.99
C TRP A 158 4.27 -6.04 -5.15
N VAL A 159 3.35 -6.86 -5.64
CA VAL A 159 3.49 -7.62 -6.88
C VAL A 159 2.13 -7.64 -7.57
N GLY A 160 2.11 -7.20 -8.84
CA GLY A 160 0.91 -7.23 -9.67
C GLY A 160 -0.26 -6.43 -9.08
N GLY A 161 0.04 -5.27 -8.49
CA GLY A 161 -0.97 -4.44 -7.86
C GLY A 161 -1.43 -4.88 -6.46
N MET A 162 -1.03 -6.07 -5.98
CA MET A 162 -1.41 -6.64 -4.69
C MET A 162 -0.29 -6.52 -3.65
N ARG A 163 -0.65 -6.33 -2.38
CA ARG A 163 0.29 -6.39 -1.25
C ARG A 163 0.83 -7.81 -1.12
N CYS A 164 2.13 -7.92 -0.92
CA CYS A 164 2.83 -9.19 -0.74
C CYS A 164 4.03 -9.03 0.20
N GLY A 165 4.68 -10.14 0.55
CA GLY A 165 5.92 -10.14 1.33
C GLY A 165 5.77 -9.41 2.66
N TRP A 166 6.80 -8.69 3.11
CA TRP A 166 6.74 -7.94 4.36
C TRP A 166 6.15 -6.56 4.18
N GLY A 167 5.25 -6.16 5.09
CA GLY A 167 4.67 -4.83 5.08
C GLY A 167 3.93 -4.46 6.36
N THR A 168 3.82 -3.15 6.59
CA THR A 168 3.06 -2.55 7.69
C THR A 168 1.78 -1.91 7.15
N MET A 169 0.65 -2.28 7.72
CA MET A 169 -0.63 -1.58 7.53
C MET A 169 -0.97 -0.77 8.78
N HIS A 170 -1.20 0.51 8.61
CA HIS A 170 -1.83 1.40 9.58
C HIS A 170 -3.29 1.57 9.18
N TYR A 171 -4.21 1.15 10.03
CA TYR A 171 -5.65 1.25 9.78
C TYR A 171 -6.19 2.59 10.29
N ALA A 172 -7.32 3.02 9.74
CA ALA A 172 -7.97 4.28 10.10
C ALA A 172 -8.45 4.33 11.57
N ASP A 173 -8.76 3.18 12.16
CA ASP A 173 -9.17 3.04 13.56
C ASP A 173 -8.00 3.12 14.56
N GLY A 174 -6.76 3.26 14.07
CA GLY A 174 -5.53 3.28 14.86
C GLY A 174 -4.92 1.89 15.10
N ALA A 175 -5.54 0.82 14.61
CA ALA A 175 -4.89 -0.50 14.60
C ALA A 175 -3.68 -0.49 13.66
N ARG A 176 -2.74 -1.40 13.91
CA ARG A 176 -1.55 -1.61 13.08
C ARG A 176 -1.28 -3.09 12.91
N TYR A 177 -1.02 -3.52 11.69
CA TYR A 177 -0.45 -4.83 11.39
C TYR A 177 0.97 -4.66 10.86
N ASP A 178 1.90 -5.47 11.35
CA ASP A 178 3.28 -5.55 10.88
C ASP A 178 3.63 -7.02 10.67
N GLY A 179 3.81 -7.44 9.42
CA GLY A 179 3.98 -8.86 9.12
C GLY A 179 4.00 -9.19 7.64
N GLU A 180 3.85 -10.47 7.37
CA GLU A 180 3.81 -11.03 6.03
C GLU A 180 2.43 -10.85 5.35
N TRP A 181 2.44 -10.71 4.03
CA TRP A 181 1.29 -10.48 3.17
C TRP A 181 1.34 -11.42 1.97
N ARG A 182 0.18 -11.88 1.54
CA ARG A 182 0.02 -12.65 0.31
C ARG A 182 -1.31 -12.32 -0.34
N GLN A 183 -1.26 -11.85 -1.58
CA GLN A 183 -2.45 -11.52 -2.38
C GLN A 183 -3.42 -10.62 -1.59
N ASP A 184 -2.93 -9.49 -1.08
CA ASP A 184 -3.69 -8.52 -0.30
C ASP A 184 -4.20 -8.97 1.07
N LYS A 185 -3.89 -10.19 1.51
CA LYS A 185 -4.28 -10.72 2.82
C LYS A 185 -3.08 -10.85 3.74
N ARG A 186 -3.30 -10.66 5.05
CA ARG A 186 -2.31 -11.00 6.07
C ARG A 186 -2.06 -12.50 6.03
N HIS A 187 -0.79 -12.88 5.99
CA HIS A 187 -0.37 -14.27 5.87
C HIS A 187 0.95 -14.46 6.59
N GLY A 188 1.33 -15.67 7.02
CA GLY A 188 2.64 -15.90 7.64
C GLY A 188 2.76 -15.27 9.03
N GLN A 189 3.98 -14.90 9.44
CA GLN A 189 4.21 -14.29 10.76
C GLN A 189 3.80 -12.82 10.79
N GLY A 190 3.18 -12.40 11.89
CA GLY A 190 2.87 -10.98 12.07
C GLY A 190 2.49 -10.58 13.48
N ILE A 191 2.47 -9.27 13.68
CA ILE A 191 2.07 -8.59 14.90
C ILE A 191 0.88 -7.68 14.56
N LEU A 192 -0.25 -7.91 15.22
CA LEU A 192 -1.45 -7.08 15.12
C LEU A 192 -1.65 -6.32 16.43
N LEU A 193 -1.46 -5.01 16.39
CA LEU A 193 -1.86 -4.08 17.45
C LEU A 193 -3.28 -3.58 17.15
N LEU A 194 -4.22 -3.84 18.04
CA LEU A 194 -5.60 -3.39 17.92
C LEU A 194 -5.75 -1.94 18.39
N ALA A 195 -6.85 -1.28 18.03
CA ALA A 195 -7.15 0.09 18.45
C ALA A 195 -7.21 0.26 19.98
N ASN A 196 -7.67 -0.78 20.70
CA ASN A 196 -7.65 -0.81 22.18
C ASN A 196 -6.26 -1.06 22.78
N HIS A 197 -5.23 -1.15 21.92
CA HIS A 197 -3.84 -1.47 22.23
C HIS A 197 -3.57 -2.88 22.76
N ASP A 198 -4.55 -3.80 22.68
CA ASP A 198 -4.25 -5.22 22.79
C ASP A 198 -3.41 -5.65 21.58
N ARG A 199 -2.56 -6.65 21.78
CA ARG A 199 -1.59 -7.07 20.77
C ARG A 199 -1.64 -8.57 20.58
N PHE A 200 -1.73 -9.00 19.33
CA PHE A 200 -1.53 -10.39 18.94
C PHE A 200 -0.20 -10.56 18.21
N GLU A 201 0.55 -11.60 18.55
CA GLU A 201 1.79 -12.02 17.89
C GLU A 201 1.62 -13.48 17.51
N GLY A 202 1.69 -13.83 16.21
CA GLY A 202 1.47 -15.21 15.78
C GLY A 202 1.40 -15.37 14.28
N ILE A 203 0.82 -16.50 13.85
CA ILE A 203 0.64 -16.83 12.44
C ILE A 203 -0.71 -16.34 11.94
N PHE A 204 -0.75 -15.89 10.69
CA PHE A 204 -1.93 -15.50 9.96
C PHE A 204 -2.09 -16.36 8.71
N VAL A 205 -3.31 -16.73 8.39
CA VAL A 205 -3.67 -17.36 7.12
C VAL A 205 -4.93 -16.71 6.58
N ASN A 206 -4.79 -16.00 5.47
CA ASN A 206 -5.90 -15.34 4.77
C ASN A 206 -6.68 -14.40 5.70
N ASP A 207 -5.95 -13.49 6.35
CA ASP A 207 -6.44 -12.55 7.37
C ASP A 207 -6.87 -13.12 8.72
N MET A 208 -6.95 -14.44 8.89
CA MET A 208 -7.31 -15.04 10.17
C MET A 208 -6.08 -15.42 10.98
N LYS A 209 -6.13 -15.24 12.30
CA LYS A 209 -5.14 -15.79 13.23
C LYS A 209 -5.22 -17.31 13.21
N GLU A 210 -4.05 -17.93 13.07
CA GLU A 210 -3.89 -19.37 13.02
C GLU A 210 -2.71 -19.79 13.88
N GLY A 211 -2.80 -21.01 14.40
CA GLY A 211 -1.72 -21.69 15.11
C GLY A 211 -1.16 -21.02 16.33
N PRO A 212 0.11 -21.30 16.66
CA PRO A 212 0.69 -20.85 17.91
C PRO A 212 0.76 -19.32 17.90
N GLY A 213 0.20 -18.71 18.94
CA GLY A 213 0.14 -17.25 19.05
C GLY A 213 0.03 -16.78 20.49
N LYS A 214 0.47 -15.53 20.70
CA LYS A 214 0.43 -14.82 21.98
C LYS A 214 -0.50 -13.62 21.86
N PHE A 215 -1.45 -13.49 22.77
CA PHE A 215 -2.33 -12.34 22.87
C PHE A 215 -2.09 -11.61 24.18
N PHE A 216 -1.69 -10.35 24.08
CA PHE A 216 -1.40 -9.47 25.21
C PHE A 216 -2.60 -8.57 25.46
N TYR A 217 -3.25 -8.77 26.61
CA TYR A 217 -4.28 -7.89 27.13
C TYR A 217 -3.62 -6.72 27.85
N LYS A 218 -3.64 -5.53 27.24
CA LYS A 218 -2.94 -4.37 27.79
C LYS A 218 -3.52 -3.95 29.13
N GLN A 219 -4.85 -3.88 29.23
CA GLN A 219 -5.54 -3.39 30.42
C GLN A 219 -5.44 -4.35 31.61
N ARG A 220 -5.48 -5.66 31.35
CA ARG A 220 -5.42 -6.68 32.40
C ARG A 220 -3.99 -7.06 32.77
N HIS A 221 -2.99 -6.56 32.05
CA HIS A 221 -1.60 -7.02 32.16
C HIS A 221 -1.51 -8.55 32.08
N GLN A 222 -2.22 -9.15 31.11
CA GLN A 222 -2.28 -10.60 30.94
C GLN A 222 -1.76 -11.00 29.56
N VAL A 223 -1.12 -12.15 29.48
CA VAL A 223 -0.81 -12.79 28.21
C VAL A 223 -1.49 -14.15 28.14
N TYR A 224 -2.22 -14.36 27.05
CA TYR A 224 -2.69 -15.66 26.63
C TYR A 224 -1.73 -16.23 25.60
N GLU A 225 -1.24 -17.44 25.84
CA GLU A 225 -0.37 -18.19 24.92
C GLU A 225 -1.03 -19.51 24.57
N GLY A 226 -1.33 -19.72 23.29
CA GLY A 226 -2.14 -20.86 22.88
C GLY A 226 -2.20 -21.09 21.38
N GLU A 227 -3.03 -22.06 21.01
CA GLU A 227 -3.29 -22.46 19.64
C GLU A 227 -4.56 -21.75 19.12
N TRP A 228 -4.44 -21.10 17.97
CA TRP A 228 -5.52 -20.38 17.29
C TRP A 228 -6.00 -21.16 16.07
N SER A 229 -7.29 -21.07 15.78
CA SER A 229 -7.87 -21.57 14.53
C SER A 229 -9.05 -20.70 14.14
N ALA A 230 -9.01 -20.15 12.93
CA ALA A 230 -10.03 -19.26 12.36
C ALA A 230 -10.37 -18.09 13.31
N ASP A 231 -9.36 -17.32 13.71
CA ASP A 231 -9.48 -16.20 14.66
C ASP A 231 -9.93 -16.56 16.09
N MET A 232 -10.18 -17.83 16.38
CA MET A 232 -10.59 -18.28 17.72
C MET A 232 -9.45 -18.97 18.47
N PRO A 233 -9.17 -18.57 19.73
CA PRO A 233 -8.29 -19.34 20.61
C PRO A 233 -8.96 -20.66 20.98
N LYS A 234 -8.23 -21.78 20.83
CA LYS A 234 -8.77 -23.13 21.06
C LYS A 234 -8.29 -23.74 22.37
N CYS A 235 -7.00 -23.64 22.66
CA CYS A 235 -6.42 -24.10 23.92
C CYS A 235 -5.15 -23.31 24.24
N GLY A 236 -4.90 -23.01 25.51
CA GLY A 236 -3.75 -22.22 25.90
C GLY A 236 -3.72 -21.92 27.39
N THR A 237 -2.66 -21.23 27.80
CA THR A 237 -2.44 -20.78 29.17
C THR A 237 -2.57 -19.27 29.22
N ILE A 238 -3.26 -18.75 30.22
CA ILE A 238 -3.26 -17.32 30.55
C ILE A 238 -2.38 -17.09 31.78
N ARG A 239 -1.54 -16.06 31.73
CA ARG A 239 -0.69 -15.67 32.86
C ARG A 239 -0.63 -14.16 33.00
N ASP A 240 -0.53 -13.70 34.23
CA ASP A 240 -0.30 -12.29 34.53
C ASP A 240 1.14 -11.91 34.15
N ILE A 241 1.30 -10.74 33.57
CA ILE A 241 2.58 -10.12 33.25
C ILE A 241 2.92 -9.23 34.44
N GLU A 242 3.91 -9.65 35.24
CA GLU A 242 4.40 -8.80 36.31
C GLU A 242 4.96 -7.49 35.73
N PRO A 243 4.61 -6.32 36.31
CA PRO A 243 5.24 -5.08 35.92
C PRO A 243 6.74 -5.17 36.20
N ARG A 244 7.58 -4.76 35.23
CA ARG A 244 9.06 -4.78 35.29
C ARG A 244 9.70 -4.04 36.50
N GLY A 245 8.91 -3.50 37.44
CA GLY A 245 9.36 -2.69 38.57
C GLY A 245 9.36 -3.36 39.94
N ASN A 246 9.04 -4.66 40.07
CA ASN A 246 8.93 -5.28 41.41
C ASN A 246 9.57 -6.66 41.56
N ALA A 247 10.68 -6.90 40.87
CA ALA A 247 11.55 -8.07 41.04
C ALA A 247 12.33 -8.06 42.38
N GLY A 248 11.65 -7.77 43.50
CA GLY A 248 12.28 -7.64 44.82
C GLY A 248 11.37 -7.56 46.03
N ARG A 249 10.04 -7.66 45.88
CA ARG A 249 9.14 -7.72 47.05
C ARG A 249 8.66 -9.15 47.27
N ALA A 250 9.40 -9.88 48.10
CA ALA A 250 8.97 -11.14 48.66
C ALA A 250 7.55 -11.00 49.22
N ALA A 251 6.65 -11.87 48.78
CA ALA A 251 5.29 -11.97 49.32
C ALA A 251 5.37 -12.18 50.83
N GLY A 252 4.84 -11.23 51.60
CA GLY A 252 4.69 -11.39 53.05
C GLY A 252 3.77 -12.57 53.37
N PRO A 253 3.96 -13.25 54.52
CA PRO A 253 3.19 -14.43 54.88
C PRO A 253 1.70 -14.08 55.02
N ALA A 254 0.85 -14.83 54.32
CA ALA A 254 -0.60 -14.67 54.36
C ALA A 254 -1.16 -14.90 55.78
N PRO A 255 -2.15 -14.12 56.24
CA PRO A 255 -2.77 -14.32 57.54
C PRO A 255 -3.56 -15.64 57.60
N SER A 256 -3.31 -16.39 58.66
CA SER A 256 -3.97 -17.64 59.00
C SER A 256 -5.43 -17.41 59.38
N GLY A 257 -6.35 -17.62 58.42
CA GLY A 257 -7.79 -17.73 58.63
C GLY A 257 -8.27 -19.19 58.45
N ASN A 258 -9.12 -19.63 59.37
CA ASN A 258 -9.61 -21.01 59.57
C ASN A 258 -10.05 -21.75 58.29
N LYS A 259 -9.50 -22.98 58.10
CA LYS A 259 -9.66 -23.83 56.91
C LYS A 259 -10.79 -24.85 57.08
N CYS A 260 -11.92 -24.65 56.40
CA CYS A 260 -12.59 -25.77 55.73
C CYS A 260 -11.92 -25.89 54.35
N ARG A 261 -10.96 -26.81 54.20
CA ARG A 261 -10.26 -27.03 52.92
C ARG A 261 -10.97 -28.15 52.17
N LEU A 262 -11.85 -27.80 51.23
CA LEU A 262 -12.14 -28.71 50.12
C LEU A 262 -10.80 -29.08 49.46
N PRO A 263 -10.58 -30.34 49.06
CA PRO A 263 -9.37 -30.69 48.33
C PRO A 263 -9.32 -29.83 47.07
N THR A 264 -8.17 -29.20 46.82
CA THR A 264 -7.96 -28.47 45.58
C THR A 264 -8.06 -29.48 44.44
N LEU A 265 -9.13 -29.40 43.66
CA LEU A 265 -9.31 -30.25 42.49
C LEU A 265 -8.47 -29.66 41.35
N GLU A 266 -7.27 -30.20 41.17
CA GLU A 266 -6.36 -29.84 40.10
C GLU A 266 -6.29 -30.98 39.08
N LEU A 267 -5.98 -30.67 37.82
CA LEU A 267 -5.66 -31.72 36.84
C LEU A 267 -4.43 -32.49 37.33
N ALA A 268 -4.45 -33.81 37.20
CA ALA A 268 -3.32 -34.66 37.56
C ALA A 268 -2.07 -34.32 36.71
N ASP A 269 -2.27 -34.03 35.43
CA ASP A 269 -1.24 -33.53 34.52
C ASP A 269 -1.85 -32.49 33.57
N PRO A 270 -1.81 -31.19 33.91
CA PRO A 270 -2.36 -30.13 33.07
C PRO A 270 -1.54 -29.95 31.77
N ASP A 271 -0.24 -30.24 31.79
CA ASP A 271 0.65 -30.04 30.65
C ASP A 271 0.40 -31.10 29.57
N ASP A 272 0.21 -32.37 29.97
CA ASP A 272 -0.10 -33.45 29.04
C ASP A 272 -1.48 -33.28 28.38
N VAL A 273 -2.49 -32.84 29.14
CA VAL A 273 -3.82 -32.54 28.59
C VAL A 273 -3.75 -31.39 27.59
N LEU A 274 -2.98 -30.35 27.87
CA LEU A 274 -2.77 -29.24 26.93
C LEU A 274 -1.99 -29.70 25.69
N ALA A 275 -0.95 -30.52 25.84
CA ALA A 275 -0.16 -31.05 24.73
C ALA A 275 -1.03 -31.90 23.80
N THR A 276 -1.80 -32.83 24.36
CA THR A 276 -2.75 -33.67 23.63
C THR A 276 -3.75 -32.81 22.86
N ARG A 277 -4.37 -31.83 23.53
CA ARG A 277 -5.38 -30.99 22.87
C ARG A 277 -4.78 -30.11 21.77
N ARG A 278 -3.58 -29.56 21.96
CA ARG A 278 -2.86 -28.80 20.92
C ARG A 278 -2.63 -29.64 19.68
N GLN A 279 -2.24 -30.91 19.84
CA GLN A 279 -1.96 -31.80 18.72
C GLN A 279 -3.23 -32.13 17.91
N GLU A 280 -4.36 -32.38 18.56
CA GLU A 280 -5.66 -32.58 17.90
C GLU A 280 -6.07 -31.36 17.08
N ILE A 281 -6.03 -30.16 17.69
CA ILE A 281 -6.38 -28.90 17.02
C ILE A 281 -5.45 -28.64 15.83
N MET A 282 -4.16 -28.94 15.99
CA MET A 282 -3.19 -28.82 14.91
C MET A 282 -3.54 -29.72 13.72
N GLN A 283 -3.96 -30.96 13.95
CA GLN A 283 -4.39 -31.89 12.90
C GLN A 283 -5.68 -31.42 12.21
N GLU A 284 -6.72 -31.09 12.98
CA GLU A 284 -7.99 -30.54 12.45
C GLU A 284 -7.74 -29.31 11.58
N ARG A 285 -6.85 -28.42 12.03
CA ARG A 285 -6.47 -27.22 11.28
C ARG A 285 -5.77 -27.58 9.97
N ILE A 286 -4.79 -28.49 9.99
CA ILE A 286 -4.05 -28.89 8.79
C ILE A 286 -5.01 -29.46 7.76
N GLU A 287 -5.91 -30.36 8.17
CA GLU A 287 -6.93 -30.94 7.28
C GLU A 287 -7.82 -29.85 6.67
N ARG A 288 -8.33 -28.91 7.48
CA ARG A 288 -9.14 -27.79 7.00
C ARG A 288 -8.38 -26.92 5.99
N LEU A 289 -7.11 -26.61 6.25
CA LEU A 289 -6.30 -25.78 5.36
C LEU A 289 -5.96 -26.49 4.06
N LEU A 290 -5.75 -27.82 4.08
CA LEU A 290 -5.53 -28.62 2.87
C LEU A 290 -6.80 -28.70 2.01
N LEU A 291 -7.96 -28.97 2.62
CA LEU A 291 -9.25 -28.98 1.91
C LEU A 291 -9.56 -27.64 1.24
N ALA A 292 -9.22 -26.53 1.90
CA ALA A 292 -9.36 -25.19 1.35
C ALA A 292 -8.35 -24.88 0.23
N ALA A 293 -7.22 -25.58 0.17
CA ALA A 293 -6.24 -25.44 -0.90
C ALA A 293 -6.62 -26.26 -2.15
N ASP A 294 -7.27 -27.42 -1.99
CA ASP A 294 -7.72 -28.30 -3.08
C ASP A 294 -8.98 -27.78 -3.80
N HIS A 295 -9.76 -26.92 -3.13
CA HIS A 295 -10.80 -26.12 -3.76
C HIS A 295 -10.35 -24.65 -3.79
N PRO A 296 -9.33 -24.29 -4.60
CA PRO A 296 -9.16 -22.88 -4.91
C PRO A 296 -10.48 -22.46 -5.53
N ALA A 297 -11.12 -21.42 -5.03
CA ALA A 297 -12.33 -20.88 -5.64
C ALA A 297 -12.09 -20.75 -7.16
N GLY A 298 -12.66 -21.68 -7.93
CA GLY A 298 -12.45 -21.85 -9.35
C GLY A 298 -13.60 -21.20 -10.11
N GLY A 299 -13.25 -20.44 -11.16
CA GLY A 299 -14.17 -19.79 -12.11
C GLY A 299 -14.46 -18.35 -11.70
N ILE A 300 -13.82 -17.33 -12.27
CA ILE A 300 -14.08 -16.86 -13.65
C ILE A 300 -15.53 -17.14 -14.09
N GLY A 301 -16.48 -16.47 -13.43
CA GLY A 301 -17.78 -16.22 -14.04
C GLY A 301 -17.59 -15.20 -15.16
N THR A 302 -17.51 -15.66 -16.40
CA THR A 302 -17.85 -14.84 -17.57
C THR A 302 -19.31 -14.43 -17.46
N ALA A 303 -19.58 -13.27 -16.87
CA ALA A 303 -20.75 -12.47 -17.18
C ALA A 303 -20.30 -11.40 -18.17
N LEU A 304 -20.38 -11.71 -19.47
CA LEU A 304 -20.24 -10.71 -20.51
C LEU A 304 -21.55 -9.93 -20.61
N ALA A 305 -21.40 -8.61 -20.45
CA ALA A 305 -22.33 -7.51 -20.74
C ALA A 305 -23.59 -7.42 -19.86
N ASP A 306 -23.64 -6.47 -18.93
CA ASP A 306 -24.03 -5.09 -19.26
C ASP A 306 -23.70 -4.12 -18.09
N GLU A 307 -23.56 -2.85 -18.44
CA GLU A 307 -23.01 -1.67 -17.75
C GLU A 307 -23.13 -1.49 -16.22
N GLY A 308 -22.08 -0.94 -15.59
CA GLY A 308 -22.17 -0.32 -14.25
C GLY A 308 -20.87 -0.03 -13.51
N ASP A 309 -19.95 0.75 -14.09
CA ASP A 309 -18.81 1.33 -13.36
C ASP A 309 -19.34 2.24 -12.22
N GLY A 310 -19.39 1.70 -11.00
CA GLY A 310 -19.80 2.39 -9.78
C GLY A 310 -18.76 3.37 -9.27
N TYR A 311 -18.34 4.31 -10.13
CA TYR A 311 -17.87 5.60 -9.65
C TYR A 311 -19.08 6.42 -9.22
N TYR A 312 -19.08 6.81 -7.95
CA TYR A 312 -19.84 7.91 -7.35
C TYR A 312 -20.58 8.81 -8.36
N ARG A 313 -21.91 8.74 -8.39
CA ARG A 313 -22.77 9.82 -8.93
C ARG A 313 -23.51 10.51 -7.77
N PRO A 314 -23.51 11.85 -7.72
CA PRO A 314 -24.23 12.61 -6.70
C PRO A 314 -25.73 12.67 -7.04
N GLY A 315 -26.57 12.53 -6.01
CA GLY A 315 -28.00 12.72 -6.12
C GLY A 315 -28.37 14.19 -6.30
N ALA A 316 -29.30 14.45 -7.23
CA ALA A 316 -30.14 15.63 -7.29
C ALA A 316 -31.55 15.14 -7.65
N THR A 317 -32.42 15.05 -6.65
CA THR A 317 -33.57 15.94 -6.41
C THR A 317 -34.69 15.80 -7.43
N HIS A 318 -35.84 15.36 -6.93
CA HIS A 318 -37.11 16.03 -7.20
C HIS A 318 -37.47 16.89 -5.98
#